data_AF-A0A822J371-F1
#
_entry.id   AF-A0A822J371-F1
#
_cell.length_a   1.000
_cell.length_b   1.000
_cell.length_c   1.000
_cell.angle_alpha   90.00
_cell.angle_beta   90.00
_cell.angle_gamma   90.00
#
_symmetry.space_group_name_H-M   'P 1'
#
loop_
_entity.id
_entity.type
_entity.pdbx_description
1 polymer ?
#
loop_
_entity_poly.entity_id
_entity_poly.type
_entity_poly.pdbx_seq_one_letter_code
_entity_poly.pdbx_strand_id
1 'polypeptide(L)' 'MDIFDVLSAVSKSRINLMKRGITKHKALMKAQRVVSKEYHIPLPDIQKLVGDEIKPRSS' A
#
# COMPACT_ATOMS: atom_id res chain seq x y z
N MET A 1 7.10 -15.44 -3.74
CA MET A 1 5.97 -14.50 -3.69
C MET A 1 6.13 -13.55 -4.87
N ASP A 2 5.10 -13.38 -5.68
CA ASP A 2 5.18 -12.55 -6.89
C ASP A 2 4.95 -11.06 -6.54
N ILE A 3 5.62 -10.15 -7.27
CA ILE A 3 5.35 -8.72 -7.22
C ILE A 3 3.86 -8.41 -7.50
N PHE A 4 3.22 -9.19 -8.37
CA PHE A 4 1.79 -9.09 -8.66
C PHE A 4 0.91 -9.50 -7.47
N ASP A 5 1.37 -10.43 -6.63
CA ASP A 5 0.68 -10.82 -5.39
C ASP A 5 0.72 -9.67 -4.38
N VAL A 6 1.88 -9.03 -4.20
CA VAL A 6 2.04 -7.84 -3.32
C VAL A 6 1.04 -6.76 -3.72
N LEU A 7 1.02 -6.41 -5.01
CA LEU A 7 0.16 -5.34 -5.54
C LEU A 7 -1.33 -5.68 -5.42
N SER A 8 -1.69 -6.94 -5.69
CA SER A 8 -3.05 -7.43 -5.50
C SER A 8 -3.49 -7.35 -4.03
N ALA A 9 -2.62 -7.72 -3.09
CA ALA A 9 -2.92 -7.64 -1.67
C ALA A 9 -3.12 -6.19 -1.21
N VAL A 10 -2.28 -5.26 -1.67
CA VAL A 10 -2.44 -3.82 -1.37
C VAL A 10 -3.78 -3.32 -1.93
N SER A 11 -4.10 -3.67 -3.18
CA SER A 11 -5.33 -3.23 -3.83
C SER A 11 -6.58 -3.77 -3.13
N LYS A 12 -6.61 -5.07 -2.81
CA LYS A 12 -7.71 -5.71 -2.06
C LYS A 12 -7.90 -5.08 -0.69
N SER A 13 -6.81 -4.89 0.06
CA SER A 13 -6.84 -4.27 1.39
C SER A 13 -7.35 -2.83 1.32
N ARG A 14 -6.88 -2.04 0.35
CA ARG A 14 -7.36 -0.66 0.11
C ARG A 14 -8.86 -0.63 -0.17
N ILE A 15 -9.36 -1.48 -1.08
CA ILE A 15 -10.78 -1.52 -1.45
C ILE A 15 -11.63 -1.88 -0.22
N ASN A 16 -11.22 -2.87 0.57
CA ASN A 16 -11.94 -3.26 1.78
C ASN A 16 -11.98 -2.14 2.83
N LEU A 17 -10.89 -1.38 2.97
CA LEU A 17 -10.85 -0.22 3.87
C LEU A 17 -11.74 0.92 3.35
N MET A 18 -11.76 1.17 2.05
CA MET A 18 -12.65 2.17 1.44
C MET A 18 -14.13 1.81 1.61
N LYS A 19 -14.49 0.52 1.48
CA LYS A 19 -15.86 0.02 1.77
C LYS A 19 -16.29 0.28 3.21
N ARG A 20 -15.34 0.45 4.15
CA ARG A 20 -15.60 0.79 5.56
C ARG A 20 -15.63 2.30 5.81
N GLY A 21 -15.73 3.12 4.76
CA GLY A 21 -15.79 4.59 4.86
C GLY A 21 -14.44 5.27 5.10
N ILE A 22 -13.31 4.55 4.94
CA ILE A 22 -11.98 5.14 5.07
C ILE A 22 -11.61 5.86 3.77
N THR A 23 -11.06 7.07 3.88
CA THR A 23 -10.60 7.84 2.72
C THR A 23 -9.55 7.08 1.92
N LYS A 24 -9.50 7.29 0.59
CA LYS A 24 -8.56 6.60 -0.32
C LYS A 24 -7.11 6.66 0.20
N HIS A 25 -6.66 7.82 0.66
CA HIS A 25 -5.30 8.01 1.17
C HIS A 25 -5.04 7.24 2.48
N LYS A 26 -5.95 7.33 3.47
CA LYS A 26 -5.83 6.57 4.72
C LYS A 26 -5.94 5.06 4.49
N ALA A 27 -6.79 4.65 3.55
CA ALA A 27 -6.96 3.25 3.16
C ALA A 27 -5.68 2.70 2.52
N LEU A 28 -5.01 3.49 1.68
CA LEU A 28 -3.75 3.11 1.04
C LEU A 28 -2.61 2.97 2.05
N MET A 29 -2.42 3.97 2.93
CA MET A 29 -1.43 3.92 4.00
C MET A 29 -1.62 2.69 4.93
N LYS A 30 -2.87 2.39 5.29
CA LYS A 30 -3.19 1.20 6.10
C LYS A 30 -2.96 -0.09 5.33
N ALA A 31 -3.34 -0.16 4.05
CA ALA A 31 -3.14 -1.32 3.20
C ALA A 31 -1.64 -1.66 3.05
N GLN A 32 -0.79 -0.67 2.78
CA GLN A 32 0.65 -0.85 2.68
C GLN A 32 1.24 -1.41 3.99
N ARG A 33 0.81 -0.92 5.16
CA ARG A 33 1.24 -1.45 6.47
C ARG A 33 0.79 -2.89 6.72
N VAL A 34 -0.43 -3.24 6.32
CA VAL A 34 -0.94 -4.62 6.47
C VAL A 34 -0.11 -5.57 5.61
N VAL A 35 0.07 -5.25 4.33
CA VAL A 35 0.86 -6.05 3.39
C VAL A 35 2.32 -6.14 3.81
N SER A 36 2.90 -5.06 4.35
CA SER A 36 4.27 -5.08 4.90
C SER A 36 4.44 -6.13 5.98
N LYS A 37 3.46 -6.24 6.88
CA LYS A 37 3.48 -7.24 7.96
C LYS A 37 3.21 -8.65 7.46
N GLU A 38 2.22 -8.79 6.57
CA GLU A 38 1.77 -10.09 6.06
C GLU A 38 2.84 -10.79 5.21
N TYR A 39 3.58 -10.01 4.43
CA TYR A 39 4.57 -10.54 3.50
C TYR A 39 6.01 -10.31 3.96
N HIS A 40 6.21 -9.74 5.15
CA HIS A 40 7.52 -9.40 5.71
C HIS A 40 8.38 -8.54 4.76
N ILE A 41 7.73 -7.72 3.94
CA ILE A 41 8.39 -6.78 3.02
C ILE A 41 8.49 -5.43 3.73
N PRO A 42 9.67 -4.76 3.70
CA PRO A 42 9.79 -3.41 4.23
C PRO A 42 8.76 -2.46 3.61
N LEU A 43 8.10 -1.66 4.46
CA LEU A 43 7.13 -0.67 4.02
C LEU A 43 7.67 0.28 2.92
N PRO A 44 8.94 0.75 2.96
CA PRO A 44 9.49 1.57 1.89
C PRO A 44 9.51 0.89 0.52
N ASP A 45 9.73 -0.43 0.49
CA ASP A 45 9.76 -1.18 -0.77
C ASP A 45 8.35 -1.33 -1.34
N ILE A 46 7.34 -1.56 -0.49
CA ILE A 46 5.93 -1.55 -0.91
C ILE A 46 5.52 -0.16 -1.42
N GLN A 47 5.96 0.93 -0.77
CA GLN A 47 5.66 2.28 -1.20
C GLN A 47 6.23 2.60 -2.58
N LYS A 48 7.48 2.18 -2.83
CA LYS A 48 8.11 2.25 -4.16
C LYS A 48 7.31 1.46 -5.21
N LEU A 49 6.89 0.23 -4.87
CA LEU A 49 6.13 -0.65 -5.76
C LEU A 49 4.75 -0.07 -6.14
N VAL A 50 4.09 0.57 -5.19
CA VAL A 50 2.75 1.13 -5.37
C VAL A 50 2.81 2.47 -6.12
N GLY A 51 3.99 3.06 -6.31
CA GLY A 51 4.17 4.35 -6.96
C GLY A 51 3.71 5.52 -6.08
N ASP A 52 3.45 5.29 -4.79
CA ASP A 52 3.40 6.35 -3.78
C ASP A 52 4.84 6.75 -3.45
N GLU A 53 5.57 7.20 -4.46
CA GLU A 53 6.61 8.17 -4.20
C GLU A 53 5.89 9.37 -3.59
N ILE A 54 5.88 9.44 -2.25
CA ILE A 54 6.04 10.72 -1.59
C ILE A 54 7.43 11.22 -2.03
N LYS A 55 7.56 11.61 -3.30
CA LYS A 55 8.66 12.45 -3.73
C LYS A 55 8.50 13.69 -2.88
N PRO A 56 9.47 14.07 -2.02
CA PRO A 56 9.60 15.48 -1.75
C PRO A 56 9.73 16.10 -3.14
N ARG A 57 8.77 16.96 -3.48
CA ARG A 57 8.86 17.81 -4.66
C ARG A 57 10.14 18.62 -4.43
N SER A 58 11.25 18.18 -5.00
CA SER A 58 12.47 18.96 -5.02
C SER A 58 12.17 20.21 -5.83
N SER A 59 12.17 21.34 -5.11
CA SER A 59 12.29 22.74 -5.53
C SER A 59 11.47 23.23 -6.71
#